data_AF-A0A069IDI5-F1
#
_entry.id   AF-A0A069IDI5-F1
#
_cell.length_a   1.000
_cell.length_b   1.000
_cell.length_c   1.000
_cell.angle_alpha   90.00
_cell.angle_beta   90.00
_cell.angle_gamma   90.00
#
_symmetry.space_group_name_H-M   'P 1'
#
loop_
_entity.id
_entity.type
_entity.pdbx_description
1 polymer ?
#
loop_
_entity_poly.entity_id
_entity_poly.type
_entity_poly.pdbx_seq_one_letter_code
_entity_poly.pdbx_strand_id
1 'polypeptide(L)'
;NAPELMALLPTDRRITHLPFALEALAVQAGPGALLKKPGASSQRKRLIVLATLAVVGAVGWKYGKAEYDAYQRRLHPPPPQKTPAERYAEDLAQRAAMPVAPVATAMAAWYRWFADAVPLQIGGWTLATIACNDVATPETTCLLTYEIQQGAKGLTNQTFLDALPDHFGAPTFLAGDTKAAVPAQVPVGARTPLATVLEKLPTAMDLRVHFGSQLQTLWPVAAKAELKDVAIFGTVPPEGAASLTHPVVSGAWEITGPLRNLSEFKGFGPQVVVKTIELAVNLNAAPDLKQSKFMLTVKGDAFARN
;
A
#
# COMPACT_ATOMS: atom_id res chain seq x y z
N ASN A 1 -90.86 0.82 -33.67
CA ASN A 1 -91.34 1.59 -34.82
C ASN A 1 -92.55 2.43 -34.44
N ALA A 2 -92.30 3.66 -33.99
CA ALA A 2 -93.25 4.78 -34.08
C ALA A 2 -92.43 6.07 -34.27
N PRO A 3 -91.86 6.29 -35.47
CA PRO A 3 -90.97 7.42 -35.79
C PRO A 3 -91.69 8.78 -35.89
N GLU A 4 -92.96 8.86 -35.51
CA GLU A 4 -93.84 10.02 -35.77
C GLU A 4 -93.77 11.12 -34.72
N LEU A 5 -93.08 10.90 -33.59
CA LEU A 5 -92.96 11.90 -32.52
C LEU A 5 -91.71 12.81 -32.65
N MET A 6 -90.83 12.58 -33.63
CA MET A 6 -89.67 13.47 -33.89
C MET A 6 -90.05 14.80 -34.57
N ALA A 7 -91.30 14.94 -35.04
CA ALA A 7 -91.78 16.15 -35.72
C ALA A 7 -92.29 17.25 -34.75
N LEU A 8 -92.24 17.03 -33.43
CA LEU A 8 -92.74 17.97 -32.41
C LEU A 8 -91.65 18.85 -31.76
N LEU A 9 -90.46 18.96 -32.38
CA LEU A 9 -89.42 19.87 -31.94
C LEU A 9 -89.29 21.06 -32.91
N PRO A 10 -89.81 22.26 -32.56
CA PRO A 10 -89.45 23.48 -33.27
C PRO A 10 -88.07 23.98 -32.83
N THR A 11 -87.27 24.19 -33.87
CA THR A 11 -85.98 24.85 -34.03
C THR A 11 -85.81 26.21 -33.33
N ASP A 12 -84.59 26.44 -32.82
CA ASP A 12 -83.93 27.74 -32.58
C ASP A 12 -84.65 28.82 -31.76
N ARG A 13 -84.26 28.95 -30.49
CA ARG A 13 -84.18 30.26 -29.82
C ARG A 13 -82.72 30.57 -29.51
N ARG A 14 -82.13 31.37 -30.39
CA ARG A 14 -80.81 31.99 -30.24
C ARG A 14 -80.76 32.77 -28.93
N ILE A 15 -79.84 32.40 -28.03
CA ILE A 15 -79.54 33.16 -26.82
C ILE A 15 -78.59 34.29 -27.22
N THR A 16 -79.09 35.51 -27.28
CA THR A 16 -78.28 36.73 -27.35
C THR A 16 -77.70 37.01 -25.97
N HIS A 17 -76.37 36.91 -25.82
CA HIS A 17 -75.67 37.26 -24.59
C HIS A 17 -75.56 38.79 -24.47
N LEU A 18 -76.36 39.39 -23.58
CA LEU A 18 -76.07 40.71 -23.01
C LEU A 18 -74.90 40.54 -22.00
N PRO A 19 -73.83 41.34 -22.09
CA PRO A 19 -72.73 41.25 -21.13
C PRO A 19 -73.18 41.83 -19.79
N PHE A 20 -73.65 40.97 -18.89
CA PHE A 20 -73.79 41.33 -17.48
C PHE A 20 -72.40 41.49 -16.87
N ALA A 21 -72.03 42.71 -16.48
CA ALA A 21 -70.83 42.95 -15.70
C ALA A 21 -70.96 42.30 -14.31
N LEU A 22 -69.87 41.70 -13.81
CA LEU A 22 -69.78 40.98 -12.53
C LEU A 22 -70.30 41.78 -11.32
N GLU A 23 -70.25 43.11 -11.41
CA GLU A 23 -70.74 44.05 -10.40
C GLU A 23 -72.26 43.94 -10.19
N ALA A 24 -73.03 43.62 -11.24
CA ALA A 24 -74.48 43.45 -11.15
C ALA A 24 -74.90 42.14 -10.46
N LEU A 25 -74.04 41.11 -10.47
CA LEU A 25 -74.25 39.83 -9.76
C LEU A 25 -74.01 39.96 -8.25
N ALA A 26 -73.10 40.84 -7.84
CA ALA A 26 -72.82 41.10 -6.43
C ALA A 26 -73.96 41.86 -5.73
N VAL A 27 -74.75 42.66 -6.46
CA VAL A 27 -75.89 43.41 -5.91
C VAL A 27 -77.12 42.51 -5.69
N GLN A 28 -77.24 41.38 -6.40
CA GLN A 28 -78.35 40.43 -6.26
C GLN A 28 -78.04 39.22 -5.37
N ALA A 29 -76.77 38.94 -5.09
CA ALA A 29 -76.38 37.87 -4.16
C ALA A 29 -76.49 38.36 -2.71
N GLY A 30 -77.62 38.06 -2.06
CA GLY A 30 -77.82 38.34 -0.63
C GLY A 30 -76.76 37.72 0.29
N PRO A 31 -76.69 38.14 1.58
CA PRO A 31 -75.59 37.86 2.51
C PRO A 31 -75.32 36.37 2.84
N GLY A 32 -76.10 35.44 2.27
CA GLY A 32 -75.92 33.99 2.41
C GLY A 32 -74.98 33.35 1.38
N ALA A 33 -74.51 34.08 0.36
CA ALA A 33 -73.69 33.53 -0.72
C ALA A 33 -72.15 33.57 -0.47
N LEU A 34 -71.73 33.72 0.79
CA LEU A 34 -70.32 33.60 1.18
C LEU A 34 -70.00 32.16 1.60
N LEU A 35 -69.16 31.46 0.83
CA LEU A 35 -68.57 30.18 1.22
C LEU A 35 -67.85 30.34 2.57
N LYS A 36 -68.42 29.78 3.64
CA LYS A 36 -67.82 29.85 4.98
C LYS A 36 -66.50 29.08 5.02
N LYS A 37 -65.43 29.72 5.51
CA LYS A 37 -64.14 29.07 5.76
C LYS A 37 -64.34 27.83 6.66
N PRO A 38 -63.70 26.68 6.36
CA PRO A 38 -63.78 25.51 7.21
C PRO A 38 -63.26 25.85 8.62
N GLY A 39 -64.07 25.57 9.63
CA GLY A 39 -63.73 25.89 11.02
C GLY A 39 -62.48 25.15 11.51
N ALA A 40 -61.72 25.77 12.41
CA ALA A 40 -60.46 25.25 12.96
C ALA A 40 -60.56 23.83 13.54
N SER A 41 -61.75 23.39 13.96
CA SER A 41 -62.00 22.05 14.47
C SER A 41 -61.85 20.94 13.40
N SER A 42 -62.17 21.20 12.14
CA SER A 42 -62.02 20.21 11.06
C SER A 42 -60.56 20.06 10.63
N GLN A 43 -59.81 21.16 10.61
CA GLN A 43 -58.37 21.15 10.34
C GLN A 43 -57.61 20.40 11.44
N ARG A 44 -57.97 20.63 12.72
CA ARG A 44 -57.33 19.94 13.85
C ARG A 44 -57.58 18.44 13.84
N LYS A 45 -58.78 17.98 13.48
CA LYS A 45 -59.09 16.54 13.34
C LYS A 45 -58.29 15.88 12.22
N ARG A 46 -58.19 16.53 11.04
CA ARG A 46 -57.37 16.01 9.92
C ARG A 46 -55.89 15.91 10.30
N LEU A 47 -55.37 16.90 11.02
CA LEU A 47 -53.97 16.92 11.45
C LEU A 47 -53.66 15.81 12.48
N ILE A 48 -54.59 15.54 13.40
CA ILE A 48 -54.47 14.41 14.34
C ILE A 48 -54.47 13.07 13.61
N VAL A 49 -55.35 12.86 12.62
CA VAL A 49 -55.41 11.62 11.83
C VAL A 49 -54.14 11.40 11.02
N LEU A 50 -53.61 12.46 10.38
CA LEU A 50 -52.34 12.37 9.66
C LEU A 50 -51.17 12.07 10.59
N ALA A 51 -51.13 12.69 11.78
CA ALA A 51 -50.11 12.41 12.78
C ALA A 51 -50.20 10.95 13.28
N THR A 52 -51.40 10.42 13.51
CA THR A 52 -51.56 9.01 13.93
C THR A 52 -51.15 8.05 12.82
N LEU A 53 -51.52 8.30 11.56
CA LEU A 53 -51.08 7.49 10.43
C LEU A 53 -49.56 7.53 10.24
N ALA A 54 -48.93 8.69 10.41
CA ALA A 54 -47.47 8.82 10.33
C ALA A 54 -46.77 8.05 11.46
N VAL A 55 -47.31 8.11 12.69
CA VAL A 55 -46.77 7.36 13.83
C VAL A 55 -46.93 5.86 13.62
N VAL A 56 -48.10 5.39 13.20
CA VAL A 56 -48.35 3.95 12.92
C VAL A 56 -47.47 3.47 11.76
N GLY A 57 -47.32 4.26 10.70
CA GLY A 57 -46.43 3.95 9.59
C GLY A 57 -44.96 3.88 10.02
N ALA A 58 -44.48 4.82 10.83
CA ALA A 58 -43.10 4.83 11.32
C ALA A 58 -42.79 3.65 12.26
N VAL A 59 -43.73 3.31 13.14
CA VAL A 59 -43.59 2.16 14.06
C VAL A 59 -43.66 0.86 13.27
N GLY A 60 -44.66 0.68 12.40
CA GLY A 60 -44.82 -0.51 11.56
C GLY A 60 -43.63 -0.75 10.63
N TRP A 61 -43.05 0.31 10.08
CA TRP A 61 -41.84 0.22 9.24
C TRP A 61 -40.63 -0.32 10.00
N LYS A 62 -40.40 0.10 11.25
CA LYS A 62 -39.26 -0.39 12.04
C LYS A 62 -39.37 -1.87 12.35
N TYR A 63 -40.56 -2.36 12.71
CA TYR A 63 -40.77 -3.78 13.00
C TYR A 63 -40.72 -4.63 11.72
N GLY A 64 -41.41 -4.21 10.66
CA GLY A 64 -41.41 -4.93 9.38
C GLY A 64 -40.03 -4.99 8.72
N LYS A 65 -39.25 -3.91 8.81
CA LYS A 65 -37.87 -3.90 8.29
C LYS A 65 -36.96 -4.86 9.05
N ALA A 66 -37.08 -4.96 10.37
CA ALA A 66 -36.24 -5.86 11.16
C ALA A 66 -36.50 -7.34 10.82
N GLU A 67 -37.76 -7.73 10.64
CA GLU A 67 -38.12 -9.08 10.21
C GLU A 67 -37.70 -9.37 8.77
N TYR A 68 -37.88 -8.40 7.86
CA TYR A 68 -37.44 -8.52 6.48
C TYR A 68 -35.91 -8.65 6.39
N ASP A 69 -35.17 -7.84 7.13
CA ASP A 69 -33.71 -7.91 7.20
C ASP A 69 -33.26 -9.25 7.81
N ALA A 70 -33.97 -9.77 8.82
CA ALA A 70 -33.69 -11.09 9.39
C ALA A 70 -33.97 -12.22 8.40
N TYR A 71 -35.05 -12.13 7.63
CA TYR A 71 -35.38 -13.08 6.55
C TYR A 71 -34.33 -13.04 5.44
N GLN A 72 -33.91 -11.85 5.01
CA GLN A 72 -32.83 -11.67 4.03
C GLN A 72 -31.50 -12.24 4.53
N ARG A 73 -31.16 -12.08 5.82
CA ARG A 73 -29.97 -12.71 6.42
C ARG A 73 -30.05 -14.23 6.51
N ARG A 74 -31.25 -14.83 6.53
CA ARG A 74 -31.42 -16.29 6.49
C ARG A 74 -31.26 -16.83 5.08
N LEU A 75 -31.74 -16.09 4.07
CA LEU A 75 -31.58 -16.42 2.65
C LEU A 75 -30.15 -16.19 2.16
N HIS A 76 -29.51 -15.14 2.65
CA HIS A 76 -28.14 -14.77 2.36
C HIS A 76 -27.39 -14.64 3.69
N PRO A 77 -26.95 -15.77 4.30
CA PRO A 77 -26.09 -15.69 5.47
C PRO A 77 -24.91 -14.79 5.13
N PRO A 78 -24.56 -13.82 6.00
CA PRO A 78 -23.38 -13.00 5.77
C PRO A 78 -22.19 -13.94 5.58
N PRO A 79 -21.24 -13.60 4.68
CA PRO A 79 -20.05 -14.42 4.49
C PRO A 79 -19.42 -14.66 5.87
N PRO A 80 -18.94 -15.89 6.15
CA PRO A 80 -18.34 -16.21 7.43
C PRO A 80 -17.27 -15.15 7.73
N GLN A 81 -17.42 -14.48 8.88
CA GLN A 81 -16.43 -13.49 9.28
C GLN A 81 -15.14 -14.23 9.56
N LYS A 82 -14.13 -13.98 8.72
CA LYS A 82 -12.82 -14.61 8.85
C LYS A 82 -12.26 -14.34 10.23
N THR A 83 -11.73 -15.36 10.88
CA THR A 83 -11.07 -15.18 12.18
C THR A 83 -9.85 -14.26 12.03
N PRO A 84 -9.42 -13.56 13.09
CA PRO A 84 -8.18 -12.79 13.04
C PRO A 84 -6.96 -13.61 12.58
N ALA A 85 -6.90 -14.88 12.99
CA ALA A 85 -5.88 -15.83 12.56
C ALA A 85 -5.94 -16.15 11.06
N GLU A 86 -7.14 -16.35 10.49
CA GLU A 86 -7.33 -16.57 9.06
C GLU A 86 -6.93 -15.34 8.23
N ARG A 87 -7.31 -14.14 8.67
CA ARG A 87 -6.90 -12.88 8.00
C ARG A 87 -5.39 -12.71 8.01
N TYR A 88 -4.75 -13.05 9.12
CA TYR A 88 -3.29 -13.00 9.24
C TYR A 88 -2.61 -14.05 8.36
N ALA A 89 -3.14 -15.28 8.32
CA ALA A 89 -2.64 -16.33 7.45
C ALA A 89 -2.75 -15.96 5.96
N GLU A 90 -3.82 -15.27 5.56
CA GLU A 90 -3.98 -14.74 4.20
C GLU A 90 -2.97 -13.63 3.87
N ASP A 91 -2.73 -12.68 4.79
CA ASP A 91 -1.69 -11.66 4.64
C ASP A 91 -0.30 -12.28 4.52
N LEU A 92 0.01 -13.27 5.36
CA LEU A 92 1.26 -14.03 5.26
C LEU A 92 1.38 -14.77 3.92
N ALA A 93 0.32 -15.44 3.46
CA ALA A 93 0.33 -16.17 2.19
C ALA A 93 0.54 -15.22 0.99
N GLN A 94 -0.06 -14.03 1.02
CA GLN A 94 0.16 -13.00 0.00
C GLN A 94 1.62 -12.52 -0.02
N ARG A 95 2.20 -12.30 1.17
CA ARG A 95 3.62 -11.87 1.31
C ARG A 95 4.60 -12.99 0.97
N ALA A 96 4.24 -14.24 1.23
CA ALA A 96 5.11 -15.40 1.02
C ALA A 96 5.53 -15.59 -0.45
N ALA A 97 4.76 -15.07 -1.40
CA ALA A 97 5.10 -15.11 -2.82
C ALA A 97 6.19 -14.10 -3.23
N MET A 98 6.50 -13.10 -2.39
CA MET A 98 7.49 -12.08 -2.71
C MET A 98 8.90 -12.68 -2.78
N PRO A 99 9.71 -12.30 -3.79
CA PRO A 99 11.10 -12.72 -3.86
C PRO A 99 11.89 -12.08 -2.73
N VAL A 100 12.77 -12.86 -2.11
CA VAL A 100 13.70 -12.39 -1.08
C VAL A 100 15.10 -12.87 -1.40
N ALA A 101 16.09 -12.21 -0.81
CA ALA A 101 17.50 -12.50 -1.01
C ALA A 101 18.11 -13.03 0.30
N PRO A 102 18.27 -14.36 0.46
CA PRO A 102 19.00 -14.91 1.60
C PRO A 102 20.43 -14.37 1.64
N VAL A 103 20.87 -13.88 2.80
CA VAL A 103 22.13 -13.13 2.92
C VAL A 103 23.34 -13.91 2.43
N ALA A 104 23.46 -15.17 2.86
CA ALA A 104 24.62 -16.02 2.55
C ALA A 104 24.83 -16.21 1.04
N THR A 105 23.75 -16.34 0.26
CA THR A 105 23.82 -16.50 -1.20
C THR A 105 23.91 -15.17 -1.92
N ALA A 106 23.14 -14.17 -1.49
CA ALA A 106 23.05 -12.87 -2.15
C ALA A 106 24.36 -12.10 -2.04
N MET A 107 24.98 -12.06 -0.87
CA MET A 107 26.23 -11.33 -0.68
C MET A 107 27.39 -11.96 -1.44
N ALA A 108 27.42 -13.30 -1.55
CA ALA A 108 28.42 -14.00 -2.34
C ALA A 108 28.29 -13.72 -3.84
N ALA A 109 27.06 -13.76 -4.38
CA ALA A 109 26.78 -13.46 -5.77
C ALA A 109 27.08 -11.98 -6.11
N TRP A 110 26.62 -11.07 -5.25
CA TRP A 110 26.88 -9.63 -5.40
C TRP A 110 28.39 -9.32 -5.37
N TYR A 111 29.14 -9.93 -4.45
CA TYR A 111 30.58 -9.70 -4.37
C TYR A 111 31.33 -10.21 -5.59
N ARG A 112 30.93 -11.36 -6.13
CA ARG A 112 31.50 -11.89 -7.37
C ARG A 112 31.25 -10.93 -8.54
N TRP A 113 30.02 -10.43 -8.68
CA TRP A 113 29.72 -9.40 -9.68
C TRP A 113 30.58 -8.14 -9.49
N PHE A 114 30.71 -7.65 -8.25
CA PHE A 114 31.55 -6.49 -7.96
C PHE A 114 33.02 -6.72 -8.36
N ALA A 115 33.57 -7.90 -8.03
CA ALA A 115 34.96 -8.24 -8.34
C ALA A 115 35.22 -8.42 -9.84
N ASP A 116 34.27 -9.02 -10.56
CA ASP A 116 34.49 -9.44 -11.96
C ASP A 116 34.06 -8.36 -12.98
N ALA A 117 33.03 -7.57 -12.67
CA ALA A 117 32.36 -6.72 -13.67
C ALA A 117 32.42 -5.22 -13.38
N VAL A 118 32.74 -4.79 -12.15
CA VAL A 118 32.66 -3.37 -11.77
C VAL A 118 34.02 -2.67 -11.92
N PRO A 119 34.18 -1.76 -12.90
CA PRO A 119 35.40 -0.96 -13.01
C PRO A 119 35.42 0.11 -11.92
N LEU A 120 36.54 0.21 -11.18
CA LEU A 120 36.74 1.28 -10.19
C LEU A 120 36.92 2.65 -10.84
N GLN A 121 37.29 2.69 -12.12
CA GLN A 121 37.45 3.91 -12.91
C GLN A 121 36.85 3.76 -14.30
N ILE A 122 36.10 4.75 -14.76
CA ILE A 122 35.52 4.83 -16.11
C ILE A 122 35.85 6.19 -16.69
N GLY A 123 36.58 6.24 -17.82
CA GLY A 123 36.90 7.51 -18.48
C GLY A 123 37.60 8.53 -17.57
N GLY A 124 38.34 8.07 -16.55
CA GLY A 124 38.99 8.92 -15.54
C GLY A 124 38.13 9.29 -14.33
N TRP A 125 36.84 8.95 -14.33
CA TRP A 125 35.94 9.12 -13.18
C TRP A 125 36.12 7.95 -12.22
N THR A 126 36.05 8.19 -10.93
CA THR A 126 36.23 7.16 -9.90
C THR A 126 34.90 6.72 -9.32
N LEU A 127 34.74 5.43 -9.09
CA LEU A 127 33.60 4.89 -8.37
C LEU A 127 33.62 5.45 -6.93
N ALA A 128 32.51 6.06 -6.52
CA ALA A 128 32.31 6.61 -5.18
C ALA A 128 31.38 5.72 -4.35
N THR A 129 30.27 5.28 -4.92
CA THR A 129 29.29 4.43 -4.22
C THR A 129 28.61 3.43 -5.13
N ILE A 130 28.14 2.32 -4.55
CA ILE A 130 27.17 1.40 -5.13
C ILE A 130 26.01 1.30 -4.15
N ALA A 131 24.78 1.53 -4.60
CA ALA A 131 23.58 1.42 -3.78
C ALA A 131 22.56 0.49 -4.42
N CYS A 132 22.20 -0.59 -3.74
CA CYS A 132 21.16 -1.53 -4.12
C CYS A 132 20.04 -1.45 -3.08
N ASN A 133 18.87 -0.95 -3.48
CA ASN A 133 17.67 -0.91 -2.64
C ASN A 133 16.72 -2.04 -3.03
N ASP A 134 15.88 -2.46 -2.09
CA ASP A 134 14.88 -3.51 -2.29
C ASP A 134 15.45 -4.79 -2.91
N VAL A 135 16.58 -5.25 -2.35
CA VAL A 135 17.32 -6.41 -2.87
C VAL A 135 16.45 -7.66 -2.86
N ALA A 136 16.22 -8.22 -4.05
CA ALA A 136 15.39 -9.38 -4.28
C ALA A 136 16.00 -10.29 -5.35
N THR A 137 15.73 -11.59 -5.25
CA THR A 137 16.21 -12.59 -6.21
C THR A 137 15.32 -12.67 -7.46
N PRO A 138 15.89 -13.05 -8.63
CA PRO A 138 17.28 -13.47 -8.87
C PRO A 138 18.26 -12.30 -9.12
N GLU A 139 17.76 -11.15 -9.55
CA GLU A 139 18.56 -9.98 -9.91
C GLU A 139 17.98 -8.73 -9.25
N THR A 140 18.85 -7.76 -8.99
CA THR A 140 18.49 -6.47 -8.39
C THR A 140 19.17 -5.36 -9.16
N THR A 141 18.47 -4.24 -9.35
CA THR A 141 19.06 -3.04 -9.94
C THR A 141 19.83 -2.27 -8.87
N CYS A 142 21.13 -2.11 -9.08
CA CYS A 142 22.01 -1.28 -8.25
C CYS A 142 22.38 -0.01 -9.00
N LEU A 143 22.55 1.09 -8.27
CA LEU A 143 23.00 2.37 -8.80
C LEU A 143 24.47 2.59 -8.42
N LEU A 144 25.35 2.64 -9.42
CA LEU A 144 26.75 2.94 -9.26
C LEU A 144 26.94 4.45 -9.46
N THR A 145 27.52 5.14 -8.50
CA THR A 145 27.83 6.56 -8.61
C THR A 145 29.32 6.73 -8.84
N TYR A 146 29.68 7.30 -9.99
CA TYR A 146 31.01 7.74 -10.32
C TYR A 146 31.15 9.24 -10.12
N GLU A 147 32.31 9.70 -9.68
CA GLU A 147 32.59 11.12 -9.45
C GLU A 147 33.96 11.53 -10.01
N ILE A 148 34.04 12.80 -10.40
CA ILE A 148 35.31 13.44 -10.76
C ILE A 148 36.06 13.81 -9.48
N GLN A 149 37.27 13.27 -9.30
CA GLN A 149 38.13 13.64 -8.19
C GLN A 149 38.59 15.10 -8.30
N GLN A 150 38.76 15.76 -7.16
CA GLN A 150 39.20 17.15 -7.11
C GLN A 150 40.57 17.32 -7.78
N GLY A 151 40.67 18.27 -8.72
CA GLY A 151 41.90 18.59 -9.44
C GLY A 151 42.11 17.80 -10.74
N ALA A 152 41.24 16.84 -11.07
CA ALA A 152 41.28 16.19 -12.38
C ALA A 152 40.92 17.17 -13.50
N LYS A 153 41.68 17.18 -14.60
CA LYS A 153 41.49 18.07 -15.76
C LYS A 153 41.21 17.26 -17.01
N GLY A 154 40.38 17.81 -17.90
CA GLY A 154 40.08 17.21 -19.21
C GLY A 154 39.04 16.08 -19.18
N LEU A 155 38.42 15.80 -18.03
CA LEU A 155 37.34 14.83 -17.92
C LEU A 155 36.02 15.48 -18.36
N THR A 156 35.29 14.77 -19.22
CA THR A 156 33.98 15.21 -19.74
C THR A 156 32.96 14.08 -19.70
N ASN A 157 31.68 14.41 -19.84
CA ASN A 157 30.62 13.42 -19.97
C ASN A 157 30.85 12.49 -21.18
N GLN A 158 31.45 12.99 -22.26
CA GLN A 158 31.79 12.19 -23.43
C GLN A 158 32.83 11.12 -23.09
N THR A 159 33.91 11.49 -22.40
CA THR A 159 34.95 10.53 -21.99
C THR A 159 34.41 9.44 -21.06
N PHE A 160 33.37 9.75 -20.28
CA PHE A 160 32.68 8.77 -19.45
C PHE A 160 31.84 7.81 -20.30
N LEU A 161 31.03 8.33 -21.21
CA LEU A 161 30.18 7.54 -22.09
C LEU A 161 30.98 6.61 -23.01
N ASP A 162 32.08 7.11 -23.58
CA ASP A 162 32.93 6.33 -24.49
C ASP A 162 33.63 5.15 -23.78
N ALA A 163 33.82 5.25 -22.47
CA ALA A 163 34.49 4.23 -21.66
C ALA A 163 33.51 3.36 -20.86
N LEU A 164 32.20 3.66 -20.89
CA LEU A 164 31.19 2.93 -20.12
C LEU A 164 30.98 1.54 -20.74
N PRO A 165 31.14 0.45 -19.96
CA PRO A 165 30.86 -0.89 -20.47
C PRO A 165 29.41 -1.07 -20.94
N ASP A 166 29.22 -1.72 -22.08
CA ASP A 166 27.91 -1.92 -22.75
C ASP A 166 26.86 -2.66 -21.90
N HIS A 167 27.29 -3.44 -20.90
CA HIS A 167 26.39 -4.19 -20.03
C HIS A 167 25.75 -3.35 -18.93
N PHE A 168 26.21 -2.10 -18.74
CA PHE A 168 25.57 -1.15 -17.84
C PHE A 168 24.48 -0.36 -18.55
N GLY A 169 23.49 0.10 -17.78
CA GLY A 169 22.44 0.95 -18.30
C GLY A 169 22.92 2.39 -18.53
N ALA A 170 22.07 3.17 -19.20
CA ALA A 170 22.37 4.56 -19.53
C ALA A 170 22.62 5.41 -18.27
N PRO A 171 23.71 6.19 -18.21
CA PRO A 171 24.02 7.00 -17.04
C PRO A 171 23.13 8.24 -16.97
N THR A 172 22.89 8.71 -15.75
CA THR A 172 22.31 10.02 -15.46
C THR A 172 23.39 10.90 -14.83
N PHE A 173 23.69 12.05 -15.45
CA PHE A 173 24.63 13.02 -14.89
C PHE A 173 23.94 13.89 -13.84
N LEU A 174 24.64 14.13 -12.74
CA LEU A 174 24.15 14.77 -11.53
C LEU A 174 25.15 15.84 -11.05
N ALA A 175 24.67 16.72 -10.15
CA ALA A 175 25.50 17.72 -9.47
C ALA A 175 26.34 18.59 -10.44
N GLY A 176 25.70 19.11 -11.50
CA GLY A 176 26.37 19.93 -12.50
C GLY A 176 27.45 19.17 -13.27
N ASP A 177 27.16 17.92 -13.66
CA ASP A 177 28.04 17.05 -14.46
C ASP A 177 29.36 16.67 -13.78
N THR A 178 29.36 16.62 -12.45
CA THR A 178 30.50 16.14 -11.65
C THR A 178 30.31 14.73 -11.09
N LYS A 179 29.08 14.20 -11.19
CA LYS A 179 28.70 12.86 -10.78
C LYS A 179 27.89 12.17 -11.87
N ALA A 180 28.08 10.87 -12.04
CA ALA A 180 27.32 10.05 -12.98
C ALA A 180 26.74 8.85 -12.23
N ALA A 181 25.43 8.66 -12.33
CA ALA A 181 24.71 7.54 -11.74
C ALA A 181 24.38 6.53 -12.84
N VAL A 182 24.94 5.33 -12.73
CA VAL A 182 24.85 4.25 -13.71
C VAL A 182 24.01 3.11 -13.11
N PRO A 183 22.85 2.77 -13.67
CA PRO A 183 22.11 1.60 -13.25
C PRO A 183 22.76 0.32 -13.79
N ALA A 184 22.88 -0.70 -12.95
CA ALA A 184 23.37 -2.03 -13.33
C ALA A 184 22.43 -3.11 -12.79
N GLN A 185 22.17 -4.14 -13.60
CA GLN A 185 21.50 -5.34 -13.11
C GLN A 185 22.53 -6.28 -12.48
N VAL A 186 22.28 -6.65 -11.23
CA VAL A 186 23.21 -7.40 -10.40
C VAL A 186 22.59 -8.74 -9.99
N PRO A 187 23.24 -9.88 -10.29
CA PRO A 187 22.78 -11.18 -9.83
C PRO A 187 22.96 -11.31 -8.32
N VAL A 188 21.89 -11.69 -7.62
CA VAL A 188 21.87 -11.91 -6.16
C VAL A 188 21.45 -13.34 -5.79
N GLY A 189 21.44 -14.26 -6.76
CA GLY A 189 21.26 -15.69 -6.56
C GLY A 189 20.05 -16.28 -7.29
N ALA A 190 19.70 -17.52 -6.95
CA ALA A 190 18.51 -18.17 -7.51
C ALA A 190 17.23 -17.57 -6.93
N ARG A 191 16.15 -17.55 -7.74
CA ARG A 191 14.84 -17.07 -7.31
C ARG A 191 14.36 -17.82 -6.07
N THR A 192 14.21 -17.09 -4.97
CA THR A 192 13.81 -17.63 -3.66
C THR A 192 12.59 -16.86 -3.16
N PRO A 193 11.42 -17.51 -3.02
CA PRO A 193 10.26 -16.87 -2.42
C PRO A 193 10.40 -16.78 -0.90
N LEU A 194 9.75 -15.79 -0.29
CA LEU A 194 9.69 -15.64 1.17
C LEU A 194 9.11 -16.90 1.84
N ALA A 195 8.18 -17.60 1.19
CA ALA A 195 7.62 -18.88 1.66
C ALA A 195 8.71 -19.86 2.13
N THR A 196 9.77 -20.04 1.34
CA THR A 196 10.87 -20.96 1.63
C THR A 196 11.66 -20.56 2.88
N VAL A 197 11.77 -19.25 3.15
CA VAL A 197 12.40 -18.73 4.37
C VAL A 197 11.51 -18.96 5.59
N LEU A 198 10.19 -18.83 5.42
CA LEU A 198 9.21 -18.98 6.51
C LEU A 198 8.94 -20.44 6.92
N GLU A 199 9.35 -21.43 6.12
CA GLU A 199 9.13 -22.86 6.42
C GLU A 199 9.88 -23.34 7.68
N LYS A 200 11.08 -22.80 7.95
CA LYS A 200 11.97 -23.26 9.02
C LYS A 200 12.47 -22.12 9.86
N LEU A 201 11.56 -21.51 10.61
CA LEU A 201 11.89 -20.39 11.49
C LEU A 201 12.35 -20.84 12.88
N PRO A 202 13.48 -20.31 13.39
CA PRO A 202 13.87 -20.46 14.79
C PRO A 202 12.90 -19.69 15.70
N THR A 203 12.91 -19.96 17.01
CA THR A 203 12.16 -19.10 17.96
C THR A 203 12.79 -17.71 18.04
N ALA A 204 12.03 -16.71 18.47
CA ALA A 204 12.53 -15.35 18.67
C ALA A 204 13.73 -15.31 19.64
N MET A 205 13.71 -16.16 20.68
CA MET A 205 14.83 -16.31 21.61
C MET A 205 16.05 -16.92 20.92
N ASP A 206 15.88 -18.01 20.16
CA ASP A 206 16.98 -18.65 19.43
C ASP A 206 17.59 -17.70 18.40
N LEU A 207 16.78 -16.88 17.73
CA LEU A 207 17.26 -15.85 16.83
C LEU A 207 18.15 -14.85 17.57
N ARG A 208 17.70 -14.34 18.73
CA ARG A 208 18.46 -13.35 19.50
C ARG A 208 19.74 -13.95 20.09
N VAL A 209 19.71 -15.19 20.54
CA VAL A 209 20.88 -15.89 21.06
C VAL A 209 21.87 -16.20 19.93
N HIS A 210 21.45 -16.90 18.87
CA HIS A 210 22.38 -17.35 17.84
C HIS A 210 22.78 -16.23 16.87
N PHE A 211 21.82 -15.61 16.21
CA PHE A 211 22.11 -14.54 15.24
C PHE A 211 22.59 -13.27 15.93
N GLY A 212 21.99 -12.91 17.07
CA GLY A 212 22.45 -11.78 17.87
C GLY A 212 23.89 -11.97 18.37
N SER A 213 24.26 -13.16 18.88
CA SER A 213 25.66 -13.41 19.25
C SER A 213 26.60 -13.43 18.05
N GLN A 214 26.19 -13.95 16.89
CA GLN A 214 26.99 -13.84 15.66
C GLN A 214 27.27 -12.36 15.33
N LEU A 215 26.29 -11.47 15.39
CA LEU A 215 26.51 -10.03 15.16
C LEU A 215 27.44 -9.41 16.21
N GLN A 216 27.34 -9.81 17.47
CA GLN A 216 28.24 -9.35 18.53
C GLN A 216 29.69 -9.76 18.30
N THR A 217 29.94 -10.96 17.75
CA THR A 217 31.30 -11.39 17.40
C THR A 217 31.94 -10.51 16.31
N LEU A 218 31.14 -9.79 15.52
CA LEU A 218 31.62 -8.88 14.49
C LEU A 218 31.99 -7.48 15.01
N TRP A 219 31.62 -7.10 16.24
CA TRP A 219 31.92 -5.77 16.81
C TRP A 219 33.39 -5.33 16.79
N PRO A 220 34.39 -6.23 16.95
CA PRO A 220 35.79 -5.84 16.84
C PRO A 220 36.19 -5.41 15.43
N VAL A 221 35.56 -6.02 14.40
CA VAL A 221 35.95 -5.88 12.99
C VAL A 221 34.96 -5.08 12.15
N ALA A 222 33.77 -4.79 12.68
CA ALA A 222 32.75 -3.97 12.07
C ALA A 222 32.67 -2.60 12.78
N ALA A 223 32.32 -1.57 12.01
CA ALA A 223 31.96 -0.26 12.56
C ALA A 223 30.59 -0.33 13.26
N LYS A 224 29.66 -1.11 12.72
CA LYS A 224 28.31 -1.34 13.26
C LYS A 224 27.89 -2.78 13.00
N ALA A 225 27.31 -3.45 13.98
CA ALA A 225 26.61 -4.72 13.79
C ALA A 225 25.51 -4.85 14.86
N GLU A 226 24.25 -4.75 14.46
CA GLU A 226 23.12 -4.75 15.41
C GLU A 226 21.91 -5.49 14.86
N LEU A 227 21.15 -6.11 15.77
CA LEU A 227 19.81 -6.62 15.54
C LEU A 227 18.86 -5.76 16.38
N LYS A 228 17.92 -5.10 15.72
CA LYS A 228 16.87 -4.30 16.36
C LYS A 228 15.81 -5.21 16.97
N ASP A 229 14.94 -4.62 17.78
CA ASP A 229 13.86 -5.36 18.41
C ASP A 229 12.93 -6.00 17.38
N VAL A 230 12.47 -7.21 17.73
CA VAL A 230 11.59 -8.00 16.88
C VAL A 230 10.16 -7.48 17.01
N ALA A 231 9.46 -7.39 15.88
CA ALA A 231 8.06 -7.02 15.81
C ALA A 231 7.28 -8.07 14.99
N ILE A 232 5.96 -8.13 15.17
CA ILE A 232 5.12 -9.03 14.36
C ILE A 232 5.25 -8.65 12.90
N PHE A 233 5.60 -9.64 12.08
CA PHE A 233 5.67 -9.51 10.65
C PHE A 233 4.28 -9.66 10.03
N GLY A 234 3.91 -8.74 9.15
CA GLY A 234 2.60 -8.69 8.51
C GLY A 234 1.60 -7.80 9.24
N THR A 235 0.34 -7.89 8.86
CA THR A 235 -0.71 -7.02 9.37
C THR A 235 -1.26 -7.54 10.71
N VAL A 236 -1.08 -6.76 11.79
CA VAL A 236 -1.68 -7.08 13.10
C VAL A 236 -3.18 -6.75 13.04
N PRO A 237 -4.08 -7.72 13.33
CA PRO A 237 -5.52 -7.45 13.37
C PRO A 237 -5.89 -6.41 14.44
N PRO A 238 -7.01 -5.67 14.26
CA PRO A 238 -7.47 -4.69 15.24
C PRO A 238 -7.80 -5.30 16.61
N GLU A 239 -8.07 -6.61 16.67
CA GLU A 239 -8.27 -7.38 17.91
C GLU A 239 -6.98 -7.56 18.72
N GLY A 240 -5.83 -7.17 18.18
CA GLY A 240 -4.53 -7.15 18.84
C GLY A 240 -3.71 -8.42 18.64
N ALA A 241 -2.42 -8.34 18.99
CA ALA A 241 -1.43 -9.40 18.81
C ALA A 241 -1.80 -10.73 19.50
N ALA A 242 -2.50 -10.67 20.65
CA ALA A 242 -2.90 -11.84 21.41
C ALA A 242 -3.93 -12.73 20.69
N SER A 243 -4.59 -12.21 19.64
CA SER A 243 -5.53 -12.97 18.81
C SER A 243 -4.85 -13.90 17.80
N LEU A 244 -3.51 -13.80 17.64
CA LEU A 244 -2.72 -14.59 16.71
C LEU A 244 -2.12 -15.81 17.42
N THR A 245 -2.42 -17.01 16.92
CA THR A 245 -1.95 -18.27 17.54
C THR A 245 -0.45 -18.49 17.36
N HIS A 246 0.08 -18.19 16.17
CA HIS A 246 1.50 -18.36 15.83
C HIS A 246 2.00 -17.22 14.93
N PRO A 247 2.21 -16.01 15.46
CA PRO A 247 2.71 -14.91 14.66
C PRO A 247 4.17 -15.12 14.28
N VAL A 248 4.49 -14.82 13.02
CA VAL A 248 5.86 -14.64 12.57
C VAL A 248 6.33 -13.28 13.07
N VAL A 249 7.57 -13.22 13.57
CA VAL A 249 8.23 -11.97 13.95
C VAL A 249 9.43 -11.71 13.05
N SER A 250 9.74 -10.44 12.84
CA SER A 250 10.90 -9.98 12.10
C SER A 250 11.65 -8.92 12.88
N GLY A 251 12.98 -9.02 12.91
CA GLY A 251 13.88 -7.98 13.43
C GLY A 251 14.76 -7.43 12.33
N ALA A 252 14.82 -6.11 12.21
CA ALA A 252 15.73 -5.45 11.28
C ALA A 252 17.17 -5.55 11.79
N TRP A 253 18.12 -5.86 10.91
CA TRP A 253 19.54 -5.94 11.25
C TRP A 253 20.37 -5.08 10.31
N GLU A 254 21.54 -4.67 10.78
CA GLU A 254 22.47 -3.82 10.04
C GLU A 254 23.91 -4.19 10.37
N ILE A 255 24.75 -4.26 9.34
CA ILE A 255 26.20 -4.42 9.47
C ILE A 255 26.88 -3.37 8.61
N THR A 256 27.79 -2.60 9.20
CA THR A 256 28.67 -1.67 8.49
C THR A 256 30.11 -2.02 8.82
N GLY A 257 30.94 -2.23 7.81
CA GLY A 257 32.36 -2.52 8.02
C GLY A 257 33.15 -2.69 6.71
N PRO A 258 34.44 -3.03 6.82
CA PRO A 258 35.29 -3.28 5.66
C PRO A 258 34.77 -4.43 4.78
N LEU A 259 34.81 -4.26 3.45
CA LEU A 259 34.39 -5.28 2.48
C LEU A 259 35.14 -6.63 2.65
N ARG A 260 36.37 -6.60 3.18
CA ARG A 260 37.16 -7.82 3.45
C ARG A 260 36.48 -8.81 4.41
N ASN A 261 35.51 -8.37 5.22
CA ASN A 261 34.78 -9.21 6.17
C ASN A 261 33.55 -9.88 5.53
N LEU A 262 33.41 -9.86 4.20
CA LEU A 262 32.25 -10.42 3.51
C LEU A 262 32.10 -11.95 3.72
N SER A 263 33.19 -12.66 4.04
CA SER A 263 33.14 -14.09 4.35
C SER A 263 32.24 -14.43 5.54
N GLU A 264 32.06 -13.49 6.47
CA GLU A 264 31.24 -13.67 7.68
C GLU A 264 29.76 -13.91 7.36
N PHE A 265 29.26 -13.33 6.25
CA PHE A 265 27.88 -13.51 5.80
C PHE A 265 27.56 -14.96 5.43
N LYS A 266 28.56 -15.80 5.11
CA LYS A 266 28.37 -17.22 4.80
C LYS A 266 27.83 -18.00 6.01
N GLY A 267 28.12 -17.55 7.23
CA GLY A 267 27.66 -18.18 8.46
C GLY A 267 26.22 -17.84 8.85
N PHE A 268 25.55 -16.94 8.12
CA PHE A 268 24.21 -16.50 8.47
C PHE A 268 23.17 -17.55 8.08
N GLY A 269 22.18 -17.73 8.95
CA GLY A 269 21.11 -18.71 8.75
C GLY A 269 20.17 -18.33 7.59
N PRO A 270 19.42 -19.31 7.05
CA PRO A 270 18.51 -19.10 5.92
C PRO A 270 17.35 -18.15 6.24
N GLN A 271 17.04 -17.93 7.52
CA GLN A 271 16.03 -17.00 8.01
C GLN A 271 16.42 -15.50 7.90
N VAL A 272 17.67 -15.21 7.52
CA VAL A 272 18.20 -13.85 7.41
C VAL A 272 18.26 -13.45 5.95
N VAL A 273 17.58 -12.36 5.60
CA VAL A 273 17.50 -11.82 4.24
C VAL A 273 18.12 -10.44 4.17
N VAL A 274 18.68 -10.08 3.02
CA VAL A 274 19.18 -8.73 2.72
C VAL A 274 18.09 -7.92 2.01
N LYS A 275 18.00 -6.63 2.35
CA LYS A 275 17.14 -5.64 1.70
C LYS A 275 17.92 -4.50 1.05
N THR A 276 19.07 -4.16 1.63
CA THR A 276 19.88 -3.04 1.15
C THR A 276 21.35 -3.42 1.18
N ILE A 277 22.05 -3.11 0.09
CA ILE A 277 23.50 -3.24 -0.01
C ILE A 277 24.04 -1.88 -0.45
N GLU A 278 24.91 -1.29 0.36
CA GLU A 278 25.59 -0.03 0.06
C GLU A 278 27.09 -0.25 0.18
N LEU A 279 27.84 0.07 -0.87
CA LEU A 279 29.29 0.11 -0.86
C LEU A 279 29.75 1.56 -1.02
N ALA A 280 30.53 2.06 -0.08
CA ALA A 280 31.26 3.31 -0.20
C ALA A 280 32.72 3.01 -0.57
N VAL A 281 33.22 3.71 -1.58
CA VAL A 281 34.57 3.57 -2.12
C VAL A 281 35.33 4.86 -1.86
N ASN A 282 36.40 4.78 -1.08
CA ASN A 282 37.31 5.88 -0.84
C ASN A 282 38.75 5.38 -1.00
N LEU A 283 39.31 5.52 -2.20
CA LEU A 283 40.64 5.01 -2.54
C LEU A 283 41.78 5.70 -1.77
N ASN A 284 41.51 6.89 -1.21
CA ASN A 284 42.44 7.69 -0.44
C ASN A 284 42.38 7.39 1.07
N ALA A 285 41.43 6.56 1.52
CA ALA A 285 41.33 6.19 2.92
C ALA A 285 42.55 5.39 3.39
N ALA A 286 43.09 5.75 4.55
CA ALA A 286 44.09 4.94 5.25
C ALA A 286 43.37 3.75 5.90
N PRO A 287 43.66 2.50 5.50
CA PRO A 287 42.96 1.34 6.03
C PRO A 287 43.36 1.10 7.50
N ASP A 288 42.37 0.85 8.35
CA ASP A 288 42.56 0.38 9.72
C ASP A 288 41.71 -0.90 9.97
N LEU A 289 41.42 -1.26 11.22
CA LEU A 289 40.61 -2.44 11.55
C LEU A 289 39.13 -2.28 11.14
N LYS A 290 38.56 -1.06 11.19
CA LYS A 290 37.15 -0.74 10.95
C LYS A 290 36.92 0.13 9.71
N GLN A 291 37.97 0.72 9.15
CA GLN A 291 37.98 1.54 7.95
C GLN A 291 38.77 0.84 6.85
N SER A 292 38.29 0.97 5.63
CA SER A 292 38.92 0.43 4.44
C SER A 292 38.61 1.34 3.25
N LYS A 293 39.35 1.15 2.16
CA LYS A 293 39.01 1.76 0.87
C LYS A 293 37.62 1.36 0.38
N PHE A 294 37.11 0.22 0.86
CA PHE A 294 35.81 -0.34 0.55
C PHE A 294 35.05 -0.58 1.84
N MET A 295 34.05 0.27 2.10
CA MET A 295 33.17 0.18 3.26
C MET A 295 31.80 -0.32 2.82
N LEU A 296 31.39 -1.45 3.36
CA LEU A 296 30.13 -2.11 3.05
C LEU A 296 29.13 -1.90 4.18
N THR A 297 27.93 -1.46 3.83
CA THR A 297 26.76 -1.43 4.71
C THR A 297 25.70 -2.37 4.15
N VAL A 298 25.29 -3.36 4.93
CA VAL A 298 24.25 -4.31 4.57
C VAL A 298 23.15 -4.23 5.61
N LYS A 299 21.91 -4.12 5.14
CA LYS A 299 20.71 -4.08 5.98
C LYS A 299 19.70 -5.12 5.50
N GLY A 300 18.91 -5.64 6.43
CA GLY A 300 17.90 -6.63 6.09
C GLY A 300 17.00 -6.99 7.25
N ASP A 301 16.26 -8.07 7.07
CA ASP A 301 15.38 -8.62 8.11
C ASP A 301 15.83 -10.03 8.48
N ALA A 302 15.61 -10.38 9.74
CA ALA A 302 15.75 -11.74 10.25
C ALA A 302 14.40 -12.21 10.79
N PHE A 303 13.94 -13.36 10.32
CA PHE A 303 12.63 -13.91 10.67
C PHE A 303 12.72 -14.96 11.78
N ALA A 304 11.70 -15.00 12.63
CA ALA A 304 11.53 -16.02 13.66
C ALA A 304 10.05 -16.30 13.93
N ARG A 305 9.76 -17.40 14.61
CA ARG A 305 8.45 -17.66 15.23
C ARG A 305 8.43 -17.06 16.63
N ASN A 306 7.31 -16.42 16.99
CA ASN A 306 7.08 -15.97 18.37
C ASN A 306 6.89 -17.15 19.33
#